data_AF-A0A659VH46-F1
#
_entry.id   AF-A0A659VH46-F1
#
_cell.length_a   1.000
_cell.length_b   1.000
_cell.length_c   1.000
_cell.angle_alpha   90.00
_cell.angle_beta   90.00
_cell.angle_gamma   90.00
#
_symmetry.space_group_name_H-M   'P 1'
#
loop_
_entity.id
_entity.type
_entity.pdbx_description
1 polymer ?
#
loop_
_entity_poly.entity_id
_entity_poly.type
_entity_poly.pdbx_seq_one_letter_code
_entity_poly.pdbx_strand_id
1 'polypeptide(L)'
;MPIGQNDAISWPELNGLFRRKDIAGVEAHLRWLRQSGVTCLRLMLEYAQVRHRYFERPLGRFVPAMVRLWDDLFRLCEKHGLRILLTPFDTFWQWRHWRHHPYNQRNGGALDQPSRFLVCTATRRAIKARLEFAVRRWGGSGALFAWDLWNEIHPEQAEGSADDFGDFIHDLGAFVRRLEISLYGRSHPQTVSLFGPELRWRAHMPLREPIFRHPDLDFASLHIYEEGTIDHPSDTVAPALGLGRIVGEALAETRDGRPFLDSEHGPIHTFKDKKITLPEPFDDEYFRHMQWAHLAAGGAGGGMRWPNRTPHVLTPGMRRAQRSLAGFLPLIDWRRFRRVHLGGRVRVSRPDVAAVACGDDAQAVAWLVHRETIGPNGMLRAVAQTEPVMIDLPGLAPGSYRIVGWDTAAGTQAAEWRAQADGRLKLEVPPFATDVALAIRRC
;
A
#
# COMPACT_ATOMS: atom_id res chain seq x y z
N MET A 1 11.52 -0.05 4.20
CA MET A 1 10.10 0.25 4.41
C MET A 1 9.51 0.63 3.05
N PRO A 2 8.35 0.10 2.62
CA PRO A 2 7.76 0.45 1.34
C PRO A 2 7.13 1.85 1.38
N ILE A 3 7.75 2.82 0.71
CA ILE A 3 7.13 4.10 0.33
C ILE A 3 6.87 4.02 -1.18
N GLY A 4 5.61 4.16 -1.58
CA GLY A 4 5.19 3.84 -2.94
C GLY A 4 3.80 4.30 -3.30
N GLN A 5 3.35 3.83 -4.46
CA GLN A 5 2.03 4.04 -5.02
C GLN A 5 1.68 2.91 -5.98
N ASN A 6 0.43 2.86 -6.39
CA ASN A 6 0.01 2.11 -7.57
C ASN A 6 0.37 2.86 -8.85
N ASP A 7 0.84 2.13 -9.84
CA ASP A 7 1.19 2.63 -11.15
C ASP A 7 0.83 1.57 -12.21
N ALA A 8 0.88 1.92 -13.50
CA ALA A 8 0.66 0.97 -14.57
C ALA A 8 1.57 1.23 -15.76
N ILE A 9 2.01 0.14 -16.38
CA ILE A 9 2.87 0.14 -17.58
C ILE A 9 2.27 0.84 -18.81
N SER A 10 0.97 1.15 -18.78
CA SER A 10 0.29 1.92 -19.82
C SER A 10 -0.06 3.35 -19.42
N TRP A 11 0.22 3.77 -18.19
CA TRP A 11 0.00 5.13 -17.72
C TRP A 11 1.12 6.07 -18.19
N PRO A 12 0.87 7.39 -18.23
CA PRO A 12 1.76 8.33 -18.92
C PRO A 12 3.24 8.22 -18.52
N GLU A 13 3.52 8.01 -17.24
CA GLU A 13 4.89 8.00 -16.68
C GLU A 13 5.71 6.77 -17.11
N LEU A 14 5.06 5.63 -17.38
CA LEU A 14 5.72 4.38 -17.78
C LEU A 14 5.44 3.96 -19.24
N ASN A 15 4.47 4.62 -19.89
CA ASN A 15 4.01 4.28 -21.24
C ASN A 15 5.13 4.34 -22.30
N GLY A 16 6.16 5.17 -22.07
CA GLY A 16 7.35 5.28 -22.92
C GLY A 16 8.15 3.98 -23.07
N LEU A 17 8.01 3.03 -22.13
CA LEU A 17 8.69 1.74 -22.21
C LEU A 17 8.16 0.85 -23.34
N PHE A 18 6.87 0.96 -23.67
CA PHE A 18 6.28 0.11 -24.70
C PHE A 18 6.91 0.40 -26.05
N ARG A 19 7.56 -0.63 -26.63
CA ARG A 19 8.37 -0.51 -27.86
C ARG A 19 9.49 0.54 -27.75
N ARG A 20 9.95 0.83 -26.52
CA ARG A 20 11.03 1.80 -26.24
C ARG A 20 10.78 3.18 -26.87
N LYS A 21 9.52 3.63 -26.87
CA LYS A 21 9.13 4.92 -27.45
C LYS A 21 9.85 6.10 -26.77
N ASP A 22 10.03 6.03 -25.45
CA ASP A 22 10.70 7.05 -24.65
C ASP A 22 11.30 6.44 -23.36
N ILE A 23 12.47 5.81 -23.48
CA ILE A 23 13.18 5.25 -22.34
C ILE A 23 13.78 6.35 -21.45
N ALA A 24 14.23 7.46 -22.04
CA ALA A 24 14.87 8.54 -21.31
C ALA A 24 13.89 9.27 -20.38
N GLY A 25 12.66 9.54 -20.85
CA GLY A 25 11.61 10.14 -20.03
C GLY A 25 11.20 9.24 -18.87
N VAL A 26 11.06 7.92 -19.11
CA VAL A 26 10.77 6.96 -18.04
C VAL A 26 11.91 6.91 -17.02
N GLU A 27 13.16 6.88 -17.49
CA GLU A 27 14.31 6.90 -16.57
C GLU A 27 14.37 8.19 -15.73
N ALA A 28 14.10 9.35 -16.34
CA ALA A 28 14.03 10.62 -15.62
C ALA A 28 12.94 10.61 -14.55
N HIS A 29 11.77 10.05 -14.87
CA HIS A 29 10.68 9.87 -13.92
C HIS A 29 11.08 8.95 -12.76
N LEU A 30 11.64 7.77 -13.02
CA LEU A 30 12.09 6.84 -11.98
C LEU A 30 13.16 7.46 -11.07
N ARG A 31 14.07 8.27 -11.63
CA ARG A 31 15.04 9.04 -10.83
C ARG A 31 14.35 10.05 -9.92
N TRP A 32 13.36 10.78 -10.44
CA TRP A 32 12.57 11.73 -9.65
C TRP A 32 11.78 11.06 -8.53
N LEU A 33 11.22 9.87 -8.77
CA LEU A 33 10.59 9.07 -7.72
C LEU A 33 11.58 8.76 -6.59
N ARG A 34 12.77 8.26 -6.93
CA ARG A 34 13.80 7.95 -5.94
C ARG A 34 14.20 9.18 -5.12
N GLN A 35 14.38 10.33 -5.78
CA GLN A 35 14.66 11.62 -5.12
C GLN A 35 13.51 12.13 -4.24
N SER A 36 12.29 11.65 -4.50
CA SER A 36 11.09 11.94 -3.71
C SER A 36 10.86 10.93 -2.59
N GLY A 37 11.85 10.09 -2.27
CA GLY A 37 11.77 9.15 -1.16
C GLY A 37 11.04 7.84 -1.48
N VAL A 38 10.58 7.65 -2.72
CA VAL A 38 9.95 6.40 -3.16
C VAL A 38 10.99 5.28 -3.14
N THR A 39 10.56 4.11 -2.67
CA THR A 39 11.37 2.89 -2.58
C THR A 39 10.73 1.72 -3.32
N CYS A 40 9.41 1.71 -3.47
CA CYS A 40 8.67 0.58 -4.02
C CYS A 40 7.54 1.06 -4.93
N LEU A 41 7.34 0.40 -6.06
CA LEU A 41 6.22 0.58 -6.97
C LEU A 41 5.34 -0.65 -6.91
N ARG A 42 4.01 -0.49 -6.82
CA ARG A 42 3.09 -1.59 -7.07
C ARG A 42 2.63 -1.55 -8.52
N LEU A 43 2.85 -2.65 -9.23
CA LEU A 43 2.57 -2.76 -10.65
C LEU A 43 1.92 -4.10 -10.96
N MET A 44 0.96 -4.07 -11.89
CA MET A 44 0.39 -5.27 -12.47
C MET A 44 1.20 -5.68 -13.71
N LEU A 45 1.69 -6.93 -13.74
CA LEU A 45 2.43 -7.53 -14.86
C LEU A 45 1.67 -7.37 -16.18
N GLU A 46 0.36 -7.54 -16.09
CA GLU A 46 -0.60 -7.31 -17.15
C GLU A 46 -1.64 -6.32 -16.66
N TYR A 47 -1.58 -5.08 -17.16
CA TYR A 47 -2.63 -4.08 -16.95
C TYR A 47 -3.61 -4.12 -18.14
N ALA A 48 -4.73 -4.81 -17.96
CA ALA A 48 -5.61 -5.26 -19.04
C ALA A 48 -6.53 -4.15 -19.58
N GLN A 49 -6.31 -2.90 -19.20
CA GLN A 49 -7.08 -1.73 -19.66
C GLN A 49 -7.09 -1.58 -21.19
N VAL A 50 -5.95 -1.85 -21.86
CA VAL A 50 -5.84 -1.73 -23.32
C VAL A 50 -5.63 -3.08 -23.99
N ARG A 51 -6.43 -3.37 -25.02
CA ARG A 51 -6.52 -4.70 -25.66
C ARG A 51 -5.29 -5.12 -26.49
N HIS A 52 -4.35 -4.21 -26.72
CA HIS A 52 -3.15 -4.47 -27.54
C HIS A 52 -1.89 -4.68 -26.69
N ARG A 53 -2.03 -4.81 -25.35
CA ARG A 53 -0.92 -4.95 -24.40
C ARG A 53 -1.11 -6.10 -23.40
N TYR A 54 -1.85 -7.13 -23.80
CA TYR A 54 -1.81 -8.39 -23.04
C TYR A 54 -0.38 -8.92 -22.99
N PHE A 55 0.00 -9.44 -21.83
CA PHE A 55 1.31 -10.05 -21.60
C PHE A 55 1.45 -11.35 -22.40
N GLU A 56 0.34 -12.06 -22.61
CA GLU A 56 0.25 -13.27 -23.41
C GLU A 56 -0.74 -13.09 -24.57
N ARG A 57 -0.43 -13.59 -25.77
CA ARG A 57 -1.38 -13.63 -26.89
C ARG A 57 -0.96 -14.68 -27.94
N PRO A 58 -1.64 -15.84 -28.05
CA PRO A 58 -2.63 -16.39 -27.12
C PRO A 58 -2.01 -16.81 -25.77
N LEU A 59 -2.81 -17.44 -24.89
CA LEU A 59 -2.34 -18.03 -23.64
C LEU A 59 -1.07 -18.89 -23.86
N GLY A 60 -0.08 -18.77 -22.98
CA GLY A 60 1.19 -19.49 -23.05
C GLY A 60 2.20 -18.91 -24.05
N ARG A 61 1.82 -17.90 -24.85
CA ARG A 61 2.73 -17.20 -25.78
C ARG A 61 2.95 -15.76 -25.35
N PHE A 62 4.05 -15.53 -24.64
CA PHE A 62 4.43 -14.20 -24.16
C PHE A 62 4.72 -13.22 -25.31
N VAL A 63 4.15 -12.01 -25.23
CA VAL A 63 4.29 -10.99 -26.25
C VAL A 63 5.69 -10.34 -26.14
N PRO A 64 6.59 -10.46 -27.16
CA PRO A 64 7.98 -10.01 -27.03
C PRO A 64 8.14 -8.52 -26.70
N ALA A 65 7.22 -7.67 -27.15
CA ALA A 65 7.23 -6.25 -26.83
C ALA A 65 6.90 -5.97 -25.36
N MET A 66 6.03 -6.78 -24.74
CA MET A 66 5.70 -6.66 -23.31
C MET A 66 6.83 -7.23 -22.45
N VAL A 67 7.43 -8.34 -22.87
CA VAL A 67 8.61 -8.90 -22.19
C VAL A 67 9.76 -7.89 -22.16
N ARG A 68 10.09 -7.25 -23.30
CA ARG A 68 11.12 -6.20 -23.36
C ARG A 68 10.81 -4.99 -22.49
N LEU A 69 9.53 -4.57 -22.44
CA LEU A 69 9.10 -3.48 -21.56
C LEU A 69 9.47 -3.79 -20.11
N TRP A 70 9.16 -4.99 -19.63
CA TRP A 70 9.46 -5.41 -18.27
C TRP A 70 10.97 -5.57 -18.03
N ASP A 71 11.72 -6.12 -18.99
CA ASP A 71 13.18 -6.17 -18.89
C ASP A 71 13.81 -4.79 -18.72
N ASP A 72 13.30 -3.82 -19.46
CA ASP A 72 13.78 -2.44 -19.38
C ASP A 72 13.39 -1.80 -18.05
N LEU A 73 12.17 -2.03 -17.56
CA LEU A 73 11.72 -1.53 -16.27
C LEU A 73 12.52 -2.12 -15.10
N PHE A 74 12.69 -3.45 -15.04
CA PHE A 74 13.47 -4.10 -13.98
C PHE A 74 14.91 -3.56 -13.94
N ARG A 75 15.56 -3.44 -15.10
CA ARG A 75 16.93 -2.88 -15.20
C ARG A 75 17.00 -1.43 -14.73
N LEU A 76 16.03 -0.60 -15.10
CA LEU A 76 15.98 0.80 -14.66
C LEU A 76 15.70 0.90 -13.15
N CYS A 77 14.79 0.08 -12.61
CA CYS A 77 14.54 0.03 -11.17
C CYS A 77 15.78 -0.41 -10.39
N GLU A 78 16.53 -1.42 -10.87
CA GLU A 78 17.81 -1.82 -10.27
C GLU A 78 18.81 -0.66 -10.27
N LYS A 79 18.99 0.00 -11.42
CA LYS A 79 19.90 1.14 -11.58
C LYS A 79 19.59 2.27 -10.61
N HIS A 80 18.32 2.55 -10.35
CA HIS A 80 17.89 3.68 -9.51
C HIS A 80 17.54 3.28 -8.08
N GLY A 81 17.74 2.02 -7.70
CA GLY A 81 17.46 1.53 -6.35
C GLY A 81 15.98 1.53 -5.97
N LEU A 82 15.10 1.39 -6.96
CA LEU A 82 13.66 1.19 -6.77
C LEU A 82 13.35 -0.31 -6.70
N ARG A 83 12.24 -0.64 -6.05
CA ARG A 83 11.71 -2.00 -5.95
C ARG A 83 10.31 -2.12 -6.55
N ILE A 84 9.89 -3.33 -6.85
CA ILE A 84 8.60 -3.65 -7.46
C ILE A 84 7.85 -4.67 -6.58
N LEU A 85 6.67 -4.30 -6.11
CA LEU A 85 5.62 -5.22 -5.69
C LEU A 85 4.86 -5.63 -6.95
N LEU A 86 5.07 -6.86 -7.42
CA LEU A 86 4.57 -7.31 -8.72
C LEU A 86 3.32 -8.17 -8.55
N THR A 87 2.23 -7.76 -9.18
CA THR A 87 0.96 -8.48 -9.22
C THR A 87 0.75 -9.09 -10.61
N PRO A 88 0.53 -10.42 -10.77
CA PRO A 88 0.51 -11.04 -12.10
C PRO A 88 -0.77 -10.76 -12.92
N PHE A 89 -1.83 -10.26 -12.27
CA PHE A 89 -3.14 -10.03 -12.88
C PHE A 89 -3.76 -8.69 -12.43
N ASP A 90 -4.51 -8.09 -13.34
CA ASP A 90 -5.40 -6.94 -13.12
C ASP A 90 -6.85 -7.44 -13.18
N THR A 91 -7.41 -7.80 -12.03
CA THR A 91 -8.72 -8.48 -11.98
C THR A 91 -9.88 -7.59 -12.43
N PHE A 92 -9.76 -6.27 -12.27
CA PHE A 92 -10.79 -5.32 -12.69
C PHE A 92 -10.93 -5.27 -14.22
N TRP A 93 -9.85 -4.93 -14.95
CA TRP A 93 -9.94 -4.83 -16.41
C TRP A 93 -10.02 -6.20 -17.07
N GLN A 94 -9.45 -7.24 -16.46
CA GLN A 94 -9.66 -8.63 -16.88
C GLN A 94 -11.15 -8.98 -16.92
N TRP A 95 -11.90 -8.65 -15.87
CA TRP A 95 -13.35 -8.85 -15.83
C TRP A 95 -14.06 -8.01 -16.91
N ARG A 96 -13.74 -6.71 -16.97
CA ARG A 96 -14.40 -5.77 -17.91
C ARG A 96 -14.11 -6.08 -19.38
N HIS A 97 -12.99 -6.70 -19.67
CA HIS A 97 -12.55 -7.05 -21.03
C HIS A 97 -12.43 -8.55 -21.26
N TRP A 98 -13.18 -9.35 -20.50
CA TRP A 98 -13.12 -10.82 -20.52
C TRP A 98 -13.18 -11.44 -21.93
N ARG A 99 -14.07 -10.93 -22.79
CA ARG A 99 -14.23 -11.43 -24.17
C ARG A 99 -12.93 -11.39 -25.00
N HIS A 100 -11.98 -10.52 -24.64
CA HIS A 100 -10.70 -10.33 -25.33
C HIS A 100 -9.52 -10.92 -24.57
N HIS A 101 -9.74 -11.39 -23.34
CA HIS A 101 -8.66 -11.84 -22.47
C HIS A 101 -8.07 -13.17 -22.99
N PRO A 102 -6.74 -13.37 -22.95
CA PRO A 102 -6.09 -14.58 -23.46
C PRO A 102 -6.56 -15.88 -22.79
N TYR A 103 -7.04 -15.81 -21.55
CA TYR A 103 -7.51 -16.96 -20.79
C TYR A 103 -8.92 -17.42 -21.20
N ASN A 104 -9.64 -16.61 -21.98
CA ASN A 104 -10.94 -16.97 -22.52
C ASN A 104 -10.78 -18.06 -23.59
N GLN A 105 -11.58 -19.12 -23.54
CA GLN A 105 -11.59 -20.23 -24.51
C GLN A 105 -11.75 -19.75 -25.95
N ARG A 106 -12.54 -18.68 -26.19
CA ARG A 106 -12.70 -18.08 -27.52
C ARG A 106 -11.41 -17.50 -28.09
N ASN A 107 -10.43 -17.20 -27.23
CA ASN A 107 -9.12 -16.66 -27.59
C ASN A 107 -7.99 -17.70 -27.44
N GLY A 108 -8.34 -18.99 -27.30
CA GLY A 108 -7.38 -20.10 -27.12
C GLY A 108 -6.99 -20.38 -25.67
N GLY A 109 -7.70 -19.78 -24.69
CA GLY A 109 -7.50 -20.04 -23.27
C GLY A 109 -8.29 -21.24 -22.73
N ALA A 110 -8.25 -21.45 -21.41
CA ALA A 110 -8.85 -22.60 -20.75
C ALA A 110 -10.24 -22.34 -20.13
N LEU A 111 -10.67 -21.08 -19.99
CA LEU A 111 -11.91 -20.71 -19.29
C LEU A 111 -13.05 -20.29 -20.23
N ASP A 112 -14.23 -20.82 -19.96
CA ASP A 112 -15.51 -20.38 -20.55
C ASP A 112 -16.02 -19.09 -19.91
N GLN A 113 -15.90 -18.96 -18.59
CA GLN A 113 -16.38 -17.81 -17.81
C GLN A 113 -15.36 -17.35 -16.75
N PRO A 114 -15.35 -16.06 -16.39
CA PRO A 114 -14.39 -15.53 -15.44
C PRO A 114 -14.68 -15.97 -14.00
N SER A 115 -15.87 -16.48 -13.70
CA SER A 115 -16.19 -16.96 -12.36
C SER A 115 -15.47 -18.24 -11.93
N ARG A 116 -14.73 -18.85 -12.85
CA ARG A 116 -14.00 -20.10 -12.64
C ARG A 116 -12.49 -19.91 -12.55
N PHE A 117 -12.02 -18.67 -12.46
CA PHE A 117 -10.59 -18.34 -12.46
C PHE A 117 -9.83 -19.03 -11.34
N LEU A 118 -10.41 -19.06 -10.14
CA LEU A 118 -9.76 -19.61 -8.96
C LEU A 118 -9.96 -21.13 -8.84
N VAL A 119 -11.03 -21.70 -9.40
CA VAL A 119 -11.36 -23.13 -9.21
C VAL A 119 -10.93 -24.03 -10.39
N CYS A 120 -10.67 -23.48 -11.58
CA CYS A 120 -10.32 -24.31 -12.74
C CYS A 120 -8.85 -24.79 -12.71
N THR A 121 -8.64 -26.11 -12.65
CA THR A 121 -7.30 -26.73 -12.64
C THR A 121 -6.46 -26.41 -13.89
N ALA A 122 -7.07 -26.28 -15.06
CA ALA A 122 -6.34 -25.91 -16.28
C ALA A 122 -5.84 -24.46 -16.22
N THR A 123 -6.67 -23.56 -15.71
CA THR A 123 -6.31 -22.16 -15.42
C THR A 123 -5.21 -22.09 -14.37
N ARG A 124 -5.30 -22.92 -13.33
CA ARG A 124 -4.26 -23.01 -12.30
C ARG A 124 -2.87 -23.28 -12.89
N ARG A 125 -2.78 -24.25 -13.80
CA ARG A 125 -1.52 -24.58 -14.50
C ARG A 125 -1.03 -23.42 -15.36
N ALA A 126 -1.93 -22.74 -16.06
CA ALA A 126 -1.61 -21.54 -16.84
C ALA A 126 -1.07 -20.39 -15.98
N ILE A 127 -1.69 -20.11 -14.84
CA ILE A 127 -1.23 -19.10 -13.87
C ILE A 127 0.19 -19.45 -13.38
N LYS A 128 0.43 -20.72 -13.03
CA LYS A 128 1.78 -21.17 -12.64
C LYS A 128 2.81 -21.04 -13.75
N ALA A 129 2.46 -21.32 -15.01
CA ALA A 129 3.37 -21.13 -16.15
C ALA A 129 3.71 -19.64 -16.36
N ARG A 130 2.74 -18.73 -16.19
CA ARG A 130 2.98 -17.27 -16.20
C ARG A 130 3.92 -16.85 -15.07
N LEU A 131 3.67 -17.34 -13.84
CA LEU A 131 4.53 -17.07 -12.69
C LEU A 131 5.93 -17.66 -12.87
N GLU A 132 6.06 -18.88 -13.41
CA GLU A 132 7.35 -19.49 -13.70
C GLU A 132 8.18 -18.64 -14.66
N PHE A 133 7.56 -18.15 -15.73
CA PHE A 133 8.22 -17.25 -16.67
C PHE A 133 8.74 -16.00 -15.96
N ALA A 134 7.88 -15.34 -15.17
CA ALA A 134 8.23 -14.12 -14.46
C ALA A 134 9.34 -14.37 -13.41
N VAL A 135 9.24 -15.46 -12.64
CA VAL A 135 10.25 -15.87 -11.65
C VAL A 135 11.59 -16.15 -12.31
N ARG A 136 11.64 -16.99 -13.36
CA ARG A 136 12.92 -17.30 -14.03
C ARG A 136 13.59 -16.08 -14.64
N ARG A 137 12.79 -15.11 -15.10
CA ARG A 137 13.30 -13.93 -15.81
C ARG A 137 13.68 -12.79 -14.89
N TRP A 138 12.88 -12.52 -13.86
CA TRP A 138 13.03 -11.35 -13.00
C TRP A 138 13.16 -11.70 -11.51
N GLY A 139 12.94 -12.94 -11.09
CA GLY A 139 13.11 -13.39 -9.71
C GLY A 139 14.57 -13.34 -9.22
N GLY A 140 15.56 -13.31 -10.10
CA GLY A 140 16.95 -13.04 -9.71
C GLY A 140 17.24 -11.56 -9.44
N SER A 141 16.35 -10.65 -9.85
CA SER A 141 16.57 -9.21 -9.84
C SER A 141 16.57 -8.64 -8.42
N GLY A 142 17.49 -7.71 -8.16
CA GLY A 142 17.48 -6.93 -6.93
C GLY A 142 16.32 -5.92 -6.87
N ALA A 143 15.62 -5.67 -7.99
CA ALA A 143 14.47 -4.78 -8.04
C ALA A 143 13.15 -5.47 -7.63
N LEU A 144 13.05 -6.80 -7.61
CA LEU A 144 11.83 -7.44 -7.10
C LEU A 144 11.78 -7.27 -5.57
N PHE A 145 10.73 -6.63 -5.06
CA PHE A 145 10.46 -6.57 -3.62
C PHE A 145 9.70 -7.80 -3.16
N ALA A 146 8.54 -8.06 -3.78
CA ALA A 146 7.60 -9.07 -3.34
C ALA A 146 6.63 -9.45 -4.47
N TRP A 147 5.99 -10.60 -4.31
CA TRP A 147 4.89 -11.07 -5.15
C TRP A 147 3.55 -10.78 -4.47
N ASP A 148 2.69 -10.00 -5.11
CA ASP A 148 1.26 -9.98 -4.80
C ASP A 148 0.62 -11.04 -5.70
N LEU A 149 0.47 -12.27 -5.21
CA LEU A 149 0.17 -13.44 -6.03
C LEU A 149 -1.16 -13.32 -6.79
N TRP A 150 -2.07 -12.47 -6.30
CA TRP A 150 -3.36 -12.21 -6.94
C TRP A 150 -3.95 -10.87 -6.49
N ASN A 151 -4.35 -10.03 -7.45
CA ASN A 151 -5.02 -8.75 -7.19
C ASN A 151 -6.47 -8.97 -6.77
N GLU A 152 -6.90 -8.44 -5.62
CA GLU A 152 -8.30 -8.43 -5.18
C GLU A 152 -8.97 -9.79 -5.39
N ILE A 153 -8.48 -10.81 -4.68
CA ILE A 153 -9.09 -12.13 -4.68
C ILE A 153 -10.56 -12.00 -4.26
N HIS A 154 -11.48 -12.56 -5.05
CA HIS A 154 -12.90 -12.25 -4.89
C HIS A 154 -13.80 -13.48 -5.11
N PRO A 155 -14.88 -13.67 -4.32
CA PRO A 155 -15.72 -14.87 -4.44
C PRO A 155 -16.33 -15.05 -5.82
N GLU A 156 -16.64 -13.97 -6.55
CA GLU A 156 -17.14 -14.07 -7.92
C GLU A 156 -16.15 -14.71 -8.90
N GLN A 157 -14.87 -14.84 -8.55
CA GLN A 157 -13.85 -15.53 -9.35
C GLN A 157 -13.72 -17.02 -8.95
N ALA A 158 -14.46 -17.46 -7.93
CA ALA A 158 -14.56 -18.81 -7.38
C ALA A 158 -16.04 -19.24 -7.23
N GLU A 159 -16.84 -19.00 -8.26
CA GLU A 159 -18.25 -19.42 -8.34
C GLU A 159 -19.13 -18.96 -7.14
N GLY A 160 -18.77 -17.84 -6.51
CA GLY A 160 -19.49 -17.27 -5.37
C GLY A 160 -19.03 -17.77 -4.00
N SER A 161 -17.97 -18.59 -3.93
CA SER A 161 -17.40 -19.10 -2.67
C SER A 161 -16.04 -18.44 -2.34
N ALA A 162 -15.66 -18.49 -1.06
CA ALA A 162 -14.32 -18.14 -0.58
C ALA A 162 -13.57 -19.34 0.02
N ASP A 163 -14.17 -20.54 0.02
CA ASP A 163 -13.64 -21.71 0.73
C ASP A 163 -12.29 -22.16 0.14
N ASP A 164 -12.15 -22.08 -1.19
CA ASP A 164 -10.95 -22.50 -1.92
C ASP A 164 -9.82 -21.45 -1.93
N PHE A 165 -9.99 -20.31 -1.25
CA PHE A 165 -8.96 -19.25 -1.26
C PHE A 165 -7.67 -19.73 -0.62
N GLY A 166 -7.75 -20.47 0.50
CA GLY A 166 -6.56 -21.02 1.17
C GLY A 166 -5.77 -21.94 0.24
N ASP A 167 -6.45 -22.93 -0.35
CA ASP A 167 -5.83 -23.86 -1.30
C ASP A 167 -5.29 -23.15 -2.53
N PHE A 168 -6.00 -22.12 -3.02
CA PHE A 168 -5.53 -21.30 -4.13
C PHE A 168 -4.19 -20.63 -3.80
N ILE A 169 -4.09 -20.03 -2.62
CA ILE A 169 -2.91 -19.29 -2.16
C ILE A 169 -1.76 -20.24 -1.89
N HIS A 170 -2.01 -21.34 -1.17
CA HIS A 170 -1.01 -22.37 -0.89
C HIS A 170 -0.40 -22.92 -2.19
N ASP A 171 -1.22 -23.27 -3.17
CA ASP A 171 -0.77 -23.89 -4.40
C ASP A 171 0.16 -22.97 -5.24
N LEU A 172 -0.16 -21.67 -5.30
CA LEU A 172 0.69 -20.70 -5.99
C LEU A 172 1.92 -20.32 -5.16
N GLY A 173 1.73 -20.03 -3.87
CA GLY A 173 2.79 -19.54 -3.01
C GLY A 173 3.89 -20.58 -2.80
N ALA A 174 3.50 -21.83 -2.54
CA ALA A 174 4.44 -22.94 -2.41
C ALA A 174 5.18 -23.23 -3.73
N PHE A 175 4.51 -23.06 -4.88
CA PHE A 175 5.14 -23.19 -6.19
C PHE A 175 6.21 -22.11 -6.42
N VAL A 176 5.86 -20.84 -6.25
CA VAL A 176 6.79 -19.71 -6.42
C VAL A 176 7.97 -19.85 -5.46
N ARG A 177 7.70 -20.14 -4.18
CA ARG A 177 8.74 -20.27 -3.14
C ARG A 177 9.73 -21.38 -3.47
N ARG A 178 9.26 -22.58 -3.83
CA ARG A 178 10.15 -23.69 -4.22
C ARG A 178 10.98 -23.37 -5.46
N LEU A 179 10.36 -22.75 -6.46
CA LEU A 179 11.04 -22.38 -7.69
C LEU A 179 12.14 -21.35 -7.42
N GLU A 180 11.84 -20.27 -6.70
CA GLU A 180 12.84 -19.24 -6.35
C GLU A 180 13.98 -19.81 -5.51
N ILE A 181 13.68 -20.64 -4.50
CA ILE A 181 14.72 -21.30 -3.69
C ILE A 181 15.61 -22.17 -4.58
N SER A 182 15.03 -22.94 -5.52
CA SER A 182 15.81 -23.79 -6.42
C SER A 182 16.74 -23.01 -7.35
N LEU A 183 16.32 -21.81 -7.78
CA LEU A 183 17.05 -20.99 -8.75
C LEU A 183 18.04 -20.03 -8.09
N TYR A 184 17.71 -19.51 -6.92
CA TYR A 184 18.36 -18.35 -6.32
C TYR A 184 18.74 -18.54 -4.85
N GLY A 185 18.43 -19.69 -4.24
CA GLY A 185 18.73 -19.97 -2.83
C GLY A 185 17.91 -19.16 -1.81
N ARG A 186 16.92 -18.40 -2.28
CA ARG A 186 16.04 -17.53 -1.48
C ARG A 186 14.68 -17.39 -2.16
N SER A 187 13.67 -16.92 -1.45
CA SER A 187 12.40 -16.50 -2.04
C SER A 187 12.06 -15.08 -1.59
N HIS A 188 11.37 -14.34 -2.45
CA HIS A 188 10.84 -13.03 -2.12
C HIS A 188 9.59 -13.16 -1.23
N PRO A 189 9.29 -12.13 -0.41
CA PRO A 189 8.03 -12.04 0.31
C PRO A 189 6.82 -12.17 -0.62
N GLN A 190 5.76 -12.77 -0.12
CA GLN A 190 4.53 -13.01 -0.87
C GLN A 190 3.30 -12.51 -0.10
N THR A 191 2.30 -12.01 -0.83
CA THR A 191 1.00 -11.60 -0.31
C THR A 191 -0.11 -11.92 -1.32
N VAL A 192 -1.36 -11.70 -0.94
CA VAL A 192 -2.53 -11.60 -1.81
C VAL A 192 -3.38 -10.43 -1.31
N SER A 193 -3.85 -9.58 -2.21
CA SER A 193 -4.73 -8.48 -1.83
C SER A 193 -6.22 -8.84 -1.92
N LEU A 194 -7.03 -8.18 -1.10
CA LEU A 194 -8.49 -8.25 -1.08
C LEU A 194 -9.06 -6.82 -1.12
N PHE A 195 -10.17 -6.63 -1.84
CA PHE A 195 -10.95 -5.40 -1.77
C PHE A 195 -11.58 -5.27 -0.37
N GLY A 196 -11.07 -4.33 0.43
CA GLY A 196 -11.34 -4.21 1.86
C GLY A 196 -12.82 -4.19 2.26
N PRO A 197 -13.71 -3.47 1.53
CA PRO A 197 -15.15 -3.47 1.82
C PRO A 197 -15.81 -4.85 1.85
N GLU A 198 -15.28 -5.84 1.11
CA GLU A 198 -15.79 -7.23 1.14
C GLU A 198 -15.77 -7.83 2.55
N LEU A 199 -14.82 -7.44 3.40
CA LEU A 199 -14.75 -7.90 4.80
C LEU A 199 -15.93 -7.46 5.66
N ARG A 200 -16.68 -6.44 5.21
CA ARG A 200 -17.91 -5.95 5.85
C ARG A 200 -19.14 -6.46 5.11
N TRP A 201 -19.19 -6.28 3.79
CA TRP A 201 -20.34 -6.67 2.97
C TRP A 201 -20.59 -8.19 2.97
N ARG A 202 -19.53 -8.99 3.11
CA ARG A 202 -19.58 -10.45 3.15
C ARG A 202 -19.00 -11.00 4.45
N ALA A 203 -19.36 -10.39 5.58
CA ALA A 203 -18.88 -10.82 6.90
C ALA A 203 -19.20 -12.29 7.25
N HIS A 204 -20.17 -12.91 6.57
CA HIS A 204 -20.53 -14.32 6.71
C HIS A 204 -19.56 -15.28 5.97
N MET A 205 -18.71 -14.78 5.08
CA MET A 205 -17.73 -15.57 4.33
C MET A 205 -16.37 -15.61 5.04
N PRO A 206 -15.58 -16.70 4.89
CA PRO A 206 -14.28 -16.86 5.55
C PRO A 206 -13.15 -16.03 4.90
N LEU A 207 -13.36 -14.75 4.61
CA LEU A 207 -12.41 -13.89 3.87
C LEU A 207 -11.19 -13.47 4.68
N ARG A 208 -11.27 -13.45 6.02
CA ARG A 208 -10.19 -12.96 6.90
C ARG A 208 -9.03 -13.93 6.96
N GLU A 209 -9.33 -15.23 7.11
CA GLU A 209 -8.34 -16.28 7.28
C GLU A 209 -7.30 -16.34 6.14
N PRO A 210 -7.70 -16.40 4.85
CA PRO A 210 -6.76 -16.49 3.74
C PRO A 210 -5.90 -15.22 3.55
N ILE A 211 -6.32 -14.07 4.06
CA ILE A 211 -5.61 -12.80 3.88
C ILE A 211 -4.69 -12.48 5.05
N PHE A 212 -5.16 -12.65 6.29
CA PHE A 212 -4.42 -12.22 7.48
C PHE A 212 -3.62 -13.33 8.15
N ARG A 213 -4.00 -14.60 7.95
CA ARG A 213 -3.47 -15.73 8.74
C ARG A 213 -2.94 -16.88 7.90
N HIS A 214 -3.06 -16.82 6.58
CA HIS A 214 -2.56 -17.87 5.70
C HIS A 214 -1.06 -18.08 5.93
N PRO A 215 -0.59 -19.30 6.23
CA PRO A 215 0.79 -19.55 6.66
C PRO A 215 1.83 -19.23 5.59
N ASP A 216 1.45 -19.27 4.31
CA ASP A 216 2.36 -18.98 3.20
C ASP A 216 2.53 -17.50 2.85
N LEU A 217 1.75 -16.58 3.44
CA LEU A 217 1.89 -15.15 3.15
C LEU A 217 2.86 -14.49 4.14
N ASP A 218 3.84 -13.76 3.63
CA ASP A 218 4.89 -13.11 4.44
C ASP A 218 4.45 -11.75 5.01
N PHE A 219 3.41 -11.16 4.42
CA PHE A 219 2.73 -9.96 4.95
C PHE A 219 1.26 -9.96 4.51
N ALA A 220 0.41 -9.39 5.35
CA ALA A 220 -1.01 -9.20 5.04
C ALA A 220 -1.21 -7.90 4.26
N SER A 221 -2.18 -7.89 3.35
CA SER A 221 -2.46 -6.72 2.53
C SER A 221 -3.94 -6.56 2.21
N LEU A 222 -4.39 -5.31 2.12
CA LEU A 222 -5.74 -4.93 1.71
C LEU A 222 -5.70 -3.76 0.74
N HIS A 223 -6.77 -3.66 -0.03
CA HIS A 223 -7.14 -2.46 -0.77
C HIS A 223 -8.21 -1.70 0.03
N ILE A 224 -7.90 -0.50 0.53
CA ILE A 224 -8.72 0.22 1.50
C ILE A 224 -9.54 1.31 0.81
N TYR A 225 -10.85 1.08 0.78
CA TYR A 225 -11.86 1.94 0.17
C TYR A 225 -13.10 2.03 1.06
N GLU A 226 -12.92 2.47 2.31
CA GLU A 226 -14.03 2.62 3.25
C GLU A 226 -15.14 3.52 2.68
N GLU A 227 -16.37 3.02 2.78
CA GLU A 227 -17.55 3.60 2.16
C GLU A 227 -17.96 4.92 2.83
N GLY A 228 -18.16 5.95 2.01
CA GLY A 228 -18.54 7.30 2.45
C GLY A 228 -17.40 8.12 3.07
N THR A 229 -16.16 7.61 3.06
CA THR A 229 -14.99 8.33 3.58
C THR A 229 -13.81 8.22 2.62
N ILE A 230 -13.11 7.08 2.57
CA ILE A 230 -11.87 6.91 1.80
C ILE A 230 -12.18 6.80 0.31
N ASP A 231 -13.28 6.17 -0.05
CA ASP A 231 -13.77 6.06 -1.43
C ASP A 231 -14.32 7.38 -2.01
N HIS A 232 -14.84 8.25 -1.15
CA HIS A 232 -15.49 9.52 -1.45
C HIS A 232 -15.28 10.56 -0.33
N PRO A 233 -14.08 11.15 -0.19
CA PRO A 233 -13.77 12.02 0.93
C PRO A 233 -14.43 13.39 0.79
N SER A 234 -15.10 13.83 1.86
CA SER A 234 -15.59 15.20 2.06
C SER A 234 -14.57 16.12 2.74
N ASP A 235 -13.63 15.54 3.47
CA ASP A 235 -12.56 16.23 4.18
C ASP A 235 -11.27 15.38 4.21
N THR A 236 -10.17 15.97 4.65
CA THR A 236 -8.85 15.33 4.66
C THR A 236 -8.53 14.57 5.95
N VAL A 237 -9.38 14.61 6.99
CA VAL A 237 -9.09 14.08 8.33
C VAL A 237 -9.87 12.81 8.64
N ALA A 238 -11.18 12.81 8.47
CA ALA A 238 -12.06 11.66 8.68
C ALA A 238 -11.58 10.39 7.96
N PRO A 239 -11.22 10.42 6.66
CA PRO A 239 -10.71 9.22 5.98
C PRO A 239 -9.36 8.75 6.54
N ALA A 240 -8.49 9.65 7.01
CA ALA A 240 -7.23 9.27 7.65
C ALA A 240 -7.46 8.58 9.00
N LEU A 241 -8.40 9.06 9.82
CA LEU A 241 -8.79 8.38 11.06
C LEU A 241 -9.45 7.02 10.78
N GLY A 242 -10.28 6.94 9.74
CA GLY A 242 -10.85 5.68 9.23
C GLY A 242 -9.76 4.67 8.83
N LEU A 243 -8.77 5.12 8.06
CA LEU A 243 -7.60 4.31 7.69
C LEU A 243 -6.84 3.81 8.93
N GLY A 244 -6.57 4.69 9.90
CA GLY A 244 -5.88 4.31 11.14
C GLY A 244 -6.62 3.22 11.92
N ARG A 245 -7.96 3.28 11.96
CA ARG A 245 -8.80 2.24 12.54
C ARG A 245 -8.71 0.93 11.74
N ILE A 246 -8.84 0.98 10.41
CA ILE A 246 -8.80 -0.22 9.55
C ILE A 246 -7.45 -0.93 9.66
N VAL A 247 -6.34 -0.17 9.70
CA VAL A 247 -5.00 -0.73 9.93
C VAL A 247 -4.92 -1.42 11.29
N GLY A 248 -5.47 -0.81 12.35
CA GLY A 248 -5.56 -1.42 13.67
C GLY A 248 -6.37 -2.72 13.69
N GLU A 249 -7.52 -2.74 13.01
CA GLU A 249 -8.35 -3.93 12.83
C GLU A 249 -7.59 -5.04 12.08
N ALA A 250 -6.90 -4.70 10.99
CA ALA A 250 -6.10 -5.63 10.21
C ALA A 250 -4.93 -6.23 11.03
N LEU A 251 -4.24 -5.41 11.81
CA LEU A 251 -3.16 -5.87 12.70
C LEU A 251 -3.68 -6.79 13.81
N ALA A 252 -4.91 -6.58 14.29
CA ALA A 252 -5.55 -7.48 15.24
C ALA A 252 -5.90 -8.85 14.63
N GLU A 253 -6.11 -8.91 13.31
CA GLU A 253 -6.32 -10.17 12.59
C GLU A 253 -5.01 -10.95 12.38
N THR A 254 -3.87 -10.27 12.23
CA THR A 254 -2.53 -10.87 12.05
C THR A 254 -1.94 -11.35 13.39
N ARG A 255 -1.99 -12.67 13.66
CA ARG A 255 -1.65 -13.23 14.98
C ARG A 255 -0.17 -13.57 15.19
N ASP A 256 0.61 -13.61 14.12
CA ASP A 256 2.03 -13.99 14.15
C ASP A 256 2.98 -12.79 14.05
N GLY A 257 2.44 -11.56 14.11
CA GLY A 257 3.21 -10.33 14.06
C GLY A 257 3.79 -9.99 12.68
N ARG A 258 3.36 -10.67 11.61
CA ARG A 258 3.74 -10.31 10.24
C ARG A 258 3.34 -8.86 9.91
N PRO A 259 4.06 -8.17 9.02
CA PRO A 259 3.69 -6.83 8.61
C PRO A 259 2.30 -6.78 7.95
N PHE A 260 1.59 -5.67 8.15
CA PHE A 260 0.44 -5.29 7.33
C PHE A 260 0.83 -4.14 6.40
N LEU A 261 0.47 -4.23 5.11
CA LEU A 261 0.67 -3.19 4.12
C LEU A 261 -0.64 -2.89 3.40
N ASP A 262 -1.10 -1.65 3.49
CA ASP A 262 -2.06 -1.08 2.53
C ASP A 262 -1.38 -0.99 1.14
N SER A 263 -1.73 -1.92 0.26
CA SER A 263 -1.21 -1.96 -1.11
C SER A 263 -2.03 -1.14 -2.09
N GLU A 264 -3.18 -0.60 -1.68
CA GLU A 264 -4.01 0.24 -2.52
C GLU A 264 -5.05 1.00 -1.70
N HIS A 265 -5.14 2.32 -1.86
CA HIS A 265 -6.28 3.06 -1.33
C HIS A 265 -6.75 4.17 -2.27
N GLY A 266 -7.96 4.64 -1.98
CA GLY A 266 -8.73 5.55 -2.81
C GLY A 266 -8.38 7.02 -2.78
N PRO A 267 -9.20 7.84 -3.48
CA PRO A 267 -10.65 7.68 -3.56
C PRO A 267 -11.18 7.13 -4.90
N ILE A 268 -11.80 5.95 -4.86
CA ILE A 268 -12.33 5.30 -6.07
C ILE A 268 -13.64 5.89 -6.56
N HIS A 269 -14.65 6.11 -5.71
CA HIS A 269 -15.98 6.53 -6.15
C HIS A 269 -16.03 8.01 -6.55
N THR A 270 -15.25 8.88 -5.90
CA THR A 270 -15.06 10.27 -6.38
C THR A 270 -14.60 10.31 -7.84
N PHE A 271 -13.64 9.46 -8.20
CA PHE A 271 -13.08 9.45 -9.54
C PHE A 271 -13.90 8.61 -10.52
N LYS A 272 -14.13 7.33 -10.20
CA LYS A 272 -14.74 6.35 -11.10
C LYS A 272 -16.20 6.64 -11.37
N ASP A 273 -16.99 6.97 -10.35
CA ASP A 273 -18.44 7.08 -10.48
C ASP A 273 -18.88 8.53 -10.61
N LYS A 274 -18.33 9.42 -9.79
CA LYS A 274 -18.65 10.87 -9.84
C LYS A 274 -17.86 11.64 -10.90
N LYS A 275 -16.82 11.04 -11.49
CA LYS A 275 -15.97 11.66 -12.52
C LYS A 275 -15.27 12.94 -12.06
N ILE A 276 -15.01 13.06 -10.76
CA ILE A 276 -14.35 14.20 -10.15
C ILE A 276 -12.86 13.87 -9.96
N THR A 277 -12.00 14.73 -10.49
CA THR A 277 -10.60 14.78 -10.06
C THR A 277 -10.52 15.74 -8.88
N LEU A 278 -10.03 15.27 -7.72
CA LEU A 278 -9.91 16.11 -6.54
C LEU A 278 -9.02 17.34 -6.82
N PRO A 279 -9.35 18.53 -6.29
CA PRO A 279 -8.45 19.68 -6.34
C PRO A 279 -7.08 19.30 -5.78
N GLU A 280 -6.00 19.70 -6.46
CA GLU A 280 -4.63 19.32 -6.08
C GLU A 280 -4.29 19.64 -4.61
N PRO A 281 -4.59 20.83 -4.06
CA PRO A 281 -4.30 21.13 -2.65
C PRO A 281 -5.00 20.19 -1.66
N PHE A 282 -6.26 19.84 -1.94
CA PHE A 282 -7.01 18.89 -1.12
C PHE A 282 -6.38 17.50 -1.19
N ASP A 283 -6.07 17.04 -2.40
CA ASP A 283 -5.55 15.69 -2.61
C ASP A 283 -4.14 15.51 -2.05
N ASP A 284 -3.31 16.57 -2.11
CA ASP A 284 -1.99 16.62 -1.47
C ASP A 284 -2.08 16.45 0.05
N GLU A 285 -2.97 17.22 0.70
CA GLU A 285 -3.19 17.13 2.14
C GLU A 285 -3.82 15.79 2.54
N TYR A 286 -4.82 15.34 1.79
CA TYR A 286 -5.47 14.05 1.99
C TYR A 286 -4.47 12.89 1.94
N PHE A 287 -3.64 12.82 0.90
CA PHE A 287 -2.61 11.80 0.76
C PHE A 287 -1.61 11.84 1.93
N ARG A 288 -1.18 13.04 2.34
CA ARG A 288 -0.27 13.23 3.48
C ARG A 288 -0.88 12.68 4.77
N HIS A 289 -2.14 13.02 5.08
CA HIS A 289 -2.81 12.52 6.28
C HIS A 289 -3.00 11.00 6.26
N MET A 290 -3.42 10.42 5.13
CA MET A 290 -3.54 8.97 4.97
C MET A 290 -2.20 8.27 5.23
N GLN A 291 -1.11 8.82 4.67
CA GLN A 291 0.23 8.27 4.85
C GLN A 291 0.67 8.23 6.32
N TRP A 292 0.44 9.32 7.06
CA TRP A 292 0.81 9.37 8.48
C TRP A 292 -0.10 8.52 9.35
N ALA A 293 -1.40 8.49 9.09
CA ALA A 293 -2.33 7.62 9.80
C ALA A 293 -1.98 6.15 9.60
N HIS A 294 -1.63 5.72 8.38
CA HIS A 294 -1.22 4.34 8.10
C HIS A 294 0.04 3.96 8.89
N LEU A 295 1.09 4.77 8.80
CA LEU A 295 2.36 4.52 9.51
C LEU A 295 2.13 4.49 11.02
N ALA A 296 1.48 5.52 11.55
CA ALA A 296 1.26 5.68 12.98
C ALA A 296 0.32 4.60 13.53
N ALA A 297 -0.60 4.05 12.73
CA ALA A 297 -1.43 2.93 13.17
C ALA A 297 -0.66 1.60 13.27
N GLY A 298 0.56 1.51 12.71
CA GLY A 298 1.40 0.31 12.73
C GLY A 298 1.55 -0.36 11.36
N GLY A 299 1.00 0.23 10.30
CA GLY A 299 1.19 -0.24 8.94
C GLY A 299 2.66 -0.16 8.49
N ALA A 300 3.04 -1.00 7.54
CA ALA A 300 4.37 -0.96 6.92
C ALA A 300 4.43 0.14 5.86
N GLY A 301 5.11 1.25 6.16
CA GLY A 301 5.27 2.34 5.21
C GLY A 301 4.06 3.28 5.16
N GLY A 302 3.85 3.92 4.02
CA GLY A 302 2.92 5.05 3.89
C GLY A 302 1.57 4.74 3.24
N GLY A 303 1.24 3.47 3.00
CA GLY A 303 0.14 3.07 2.13
C GLY A 303 0.43 3.39 0.65
N MET A 304 -0.15 2.62 -0.26
CA MET A 304 0.11 2.77 -1.71
C MET A 304 -1.09 3.35 -2.43
N ARG A 305 -1.13 4.68 -2.56
CA ARG A 305 -2.23 5.39 -3.23
C ARG A 305 -2.46 4.92 -4.67
N TRP A 306 -3.71 4.65 -5.02
CA TRP A 306 -4.15 4.63 -6.41
C TRP A 306 -4.40 6.06 -6.90
N PRO A 307 -3.81 6.54 -8.01
CA PRO A 307 -3.89 7.94 -8.38
C PRO A 307 -5.31 8.50 -8.40
N ASN A 308 -6.25 7.83 -9.09
CA ASN A 308 -7.65 8.28 -9.22
C ASN A 308 -7.75 9.76 -9.67
N ARG A 309 -6.94 10.11 -10.69
CA ARG A 309 -6.84 11.44 -11.29
C ARG A 309 -6.74 11.32 -12.81
N THR A 310 -6.99 12.44 -13.50
CA THR A 310 -6.72 12.57 -14.95
C THR A 310 -5.61 13.60 -15.18
N PRO A 311 -4.45 13.20 -15.73
CA PRO A 311 -4.03 11.81 -15.98
C PRO A 311 -3.81 11.00 -14.69
N HIS A 312 -3.70 9.67 -14.81
CA HIS A 312 -3.41 8.75 -13.69
C HIS A 312 -1.97 8.91 -13.20
N VAL A 313 -1.69 10.00 -12.48
CA VAL A 313 -0.39 10.34 -11.90
C VAL A 313 -0.59 10.93 -10.51
N LEU A 314 0.40 10.79 -9.63
CA LEU A 314 0.43 11.54 -8.37
C LEU A 314 0.95 12.96 -8.60
N THR A 315 0.47 13.90 -7.80
CA THR A 315 0.87 15.31 -7.86
C THR A 315 2.28 15.52 -7.27
N PRO A 316 2.93 16.66 -7.57
CA PRO A 316 4.17 17.03 -6.91
C PRO A 316 4.06 17.14 -5.37
N GLY A 317 2.90 17.54 -4.83
CA GLY A 317 2.70 17.62 -3.38
C GLY A 317 2.61 16.26 -2.71
N MET A 318 1.98 15.27 -3.33
CA MET A 318 2.05 13.88 -2.86
C MET A 318 3.50 13.36 -2.85
N ARG A 319 4.34 13.76 -3.82
CA ARG A 319 5.77 13.43 -3.80
C ARG A 319 6.53 14.11 -2.65
N ARG A 320 6.16 15.35 -2.31
CA ARG A 320 6.70 16.02 -1.10
C ARG A 320 6.33 15.27 0.17
N ALA A 321 5.09 14.77 0.27
CA ALA A 321 4.67 13.93 1.39
C ALA A 321 5.49 12.63 1.47
N GLN A 322 5.69 11.91 0.36
CA GLN A 322 6.56 10.73 0.33
C GLN A 322 8.00 11.04 0.76
N ARG A 323 8.54 12.21 0.38
CA ARG A 323 9.86 12.66 0.81
C ARG A 323 9.89 12.97 2.31
N SER A 324 8.85 13.61 2.84
CA SER A 324 8.67 13.88 4.27
C SER A 324 8.70 12.57 5.07
N LEU A 325 7.91 11.57 4.67
CA LEU A 325 7.95 10.25 5.31
C LEU A 325 9.35 9.62 5.24
N ALA A 326 10.01 9.66 4.08
CA ALA A 326 11.36 9.10 3.92
C ALA A 326 12.38 9.77 4.86
N GLY A 327 12.25 11.08 5.11
CA GLY A 327 13.08 11.83 6.07
C GLY A 327 12.82 11.46 7.53
N PHE A 328 11.59 11.06 7.87
CA PHE A 328 11.21 10.62 9.21
C PHE A 328 11.69 9.21 9.54
N LEU A 329 11.70 8.28 8.58
CA LEU A 329 12.01 6.86 8.84
C LEU A 329 13.33 6.64 9.62
N PRO A 330 14.46 7.32 9.36
CA PRO A 330 15.68 7.12 10.13
C PRO A 330 15.57 7.43 11.64
N LEU A 331 14.52 8.13 12.06
CA LEU A 331 14.28 8.48 13.47
C LEU A 331 13.79 7.30 14.31
N ILE A 332 13.45 6.16 13.71
CA ILE A 332 12.97 4.92 14.36
C ILE A 332 13.89 3.74 13.98
N ASP A 333 14.23 2.87 14.93
CA ASP A 333 14.88 1.60 14.64
C ASP A 333 13.85 0.53 14.26
N TRP A 334 13.48 0.54 12.97
CA TRP A 334 12.51 -0.38 12.39
C TRP A 334 12.91 -1.87 12.46
N ARG A 335 14.19 -2.19 12.68
CA ARG A 335 14.64 -3.60 12.76
C ARG A 335 14.20 -4.25 14.07
N ARG A 336 14.02 -3.44 15.12
CA ARG A 336 13.64 -3.88 16.47
C ARG A 336 12.23 -3.44 16.85
N PHE A 337 11.61 -2.55 16.08
CA PHE A 337 10.33 -1.96 16.40
C PHE A 337 9.16 -2.93 16.16
N ARG A 338 8.47 -3.29 17.25
CA ARG A 338 7.18 -3.99 17.19
C ARG A 338 6.06 -2.96 17.12
N ARG A 339 5.24 -3.05 16.06
CA ARG A 339 4.23 -2.05 15.72
C ARG A 339 2.89 -2.35 16.39
N VAL A 340 2.86 -2.39 17.72
CA VAL A 340 1.58 -2.65 18.43
C VAL A 340 0.69 -1.42 18.29
N HIS A 341 -0.44 -1.58 17.60
CA HIS A 341 -1.43 -0.53 17.43
C HIS A 341 -1.99 -0.04 18.79
N LEU A 342 -1.97 1.26 19.07
CA LEU A 342 -2.40 1.84 20.35
C LEU A 342 -3.79 2.51 20.31
N GLY A 343 -4.60 2.24 19.27
CA GLY A 343 -5.96 2.78 19.16
C GLY A 343 -6.81 2.57 20.42
N GLY A 344 -7.51 3.63 20.81
CA GLY A 344 -8.33 3.67 22.05
C GLY A 344 -7.54 3.67 23.36
N ARG A 345 -6.21 3.49 23.32
CA ARG A 345 -5.35 3.42 24.52
C ARG A 345 -4.49 4.68 24.74
N VAL A 346 -4.31 5.49 23.69
CA VAL A 346 -3.73 6.82 23.78
C VAL A 346 -4.76 7.79 24.36
N ARG A 347 -4.36 8.59 25.35
CA ARG A 347 -5.18 9.71 25.84
C ARG A 347 -4.58 11.03 25.37
N VAL A 348 -5.44 11.95 24.94
CA VAL A 348 -5.09 13.29 24.51
C VAL A 348 -5.88 14.26 25.39
N SER A 349 -5.25 15.31 25.92
CA SER A 349 -5.94 16.27 26.81
C SER A 349 -6.96 17.16 26.09
N ARG A 350 -6.86 17.23 24.76
CA ARG A 350 -7.63 18.14 23.91
C ARG A 350 -8.63 17.35 23.05
N PRO A 351 -9.94 17.65 23.13
CA PRO A 351 -10.96 16.95 22.33
C PRO A 351 -10.90 17.30 20.83
N ASP A 352 -10.38 18.49 20.50
CA ASP A 352 -10.19 19.01 19.14
C ASP A 352 -8.97 18.40 18.43
N VAL A 353 -8.23 17.49 19.08
CA VAL A 353 -7.07 16.78 18.54
C VAL A 353 -7.31 15.27 18.59
N ALA A 354 -7.12 14.61 17.44
CA ALA A 354 -7.09 13.15 17.36
C ALA A 354 -5.65 12.64 17.37
N ALA A 355 -5.46 11.41 17.87
CA ALA A 355 -4.18 10.72 17.86
C ALA A 355 -4.32 9.32 17.24
N VAL A 356 -3.37 8.98 16.36
CA VAL A 356 -3.13 7.62 15.89
C VAL A 356 -1.71 7.26 16.33
N ALA A 357 -1.51 6.10 16.95
CA ALA A 357 -0.18 5.70 17.41
C ALA A 357 0.02 4.19 17.44
N CYS A 358 1.29 3.79 17.36
CA CYS A 358 1.76 2.43 17.54
C CYS A 358 3.09 2.46 18.30
N GLY A 359 3.37 1.40 19.04
CA GLY A 359 4.53 1.38 19.92
C GLY A 359 4.90 -0.01 20.41
N ASP A 360 6.10 -0.12 20.97
CA ASP A 360 6.51 -1.23 21.82
C ASP A 360 7.07 -0.69 23.14
N ASP A 361 7.85 -1.50 23.85
CA ASP A 361 8.47 -1.15 25.11
C ASP A 361 9.65 -0.18 24.99
N ALA A 362 10.19 0.05 23.79
CA ALA A 362 11.38 0.87 23.56
C ALA A 362 11.15 2.08 22.64
N GLN A 363 10.16 2.03 21.75
CA GLN A 363 9.95 3.05 20.73
C GLN A 363 8.45 3.23 20.45
N ALA A 364 8.06 4.39 19.94
CA ALA A 364 6.71 4.66 19.47
C ALA A 364 6.69 5.65 18.31
N VAL A 365 5.63 5.55 17.50
CA VAL A 365 5.26 6.54 16.49
C VAL A 365 3.85 7.02 16.81
N ALA A 366 3.66 8.34 16.83
CA ALA A 366 2.35 8.94 16.98
C ALA A 366 2.14 10.01 15.90
N TRP A 367 0.91 10.15 15.43
CA TRP A 367 0.48 11.25 14.58
C TRP A 367 -0.70 11.94 15.26
N LEU A 368 -0.58 13.25 15.44
CA LEU A 368 -1.57 14.11 16.06
C LEU A 368 -2.12 15.05 14.99
N VAL A 369 -3.44 15.22 14.96
CA VAL A 369 -4.11 16.04 13.94
C VAL A 369 -5.28 16.79 14.56
N HIS A 370 -5.42 18.07 14.23
CA HIS A 370 -6.62 18.84 14.54
C HIS A 370 -7.81 18.25 13.78
N ARG A 371 -8.98 18.16 14.43
CA ARG A 371 -10.18 17.56 13.83
C ARG A 371 -11.38 18.48 13.72
N GLU A 372 -11.28 19.70 14.26
CA GLU A 372 -12.39 20.68 14.31
C GLU A 372 -12.10 21.94 13.48
N THR A 373 -10.91 22.05 12.88
CA THR A 373 -10.46 23.26 12.17
C THR A 373 -10.62 23.14 10.65
N ILE A 374 -11.51 22.25 10.21
CA ILE A 374 -11.75 21.95 8.80
C ILE A 374 -12.53 23.10 8.15
N GLY A 375 -11.98 23.65 7.06
CA GLY A 375 -12.60 24.70 6.27
C GLY A 375 -13.70 24.19 5.33
N PRO A 376 -14.42 25.09 4.64
CA PRO A 376 -15.48 24.73 3.69
C PRO A 376 -14.98 23.98 2.46
N ASN A 377 -13.66 24.00 2.21
CA ASN A 377 -13.00 23.21 1.17
C ASN A 377 -12.61 21.79 1.65
N GLY A 378 -12.99 21.40 2.87
CA GLY A 378 -12.67 20.09 3.46
C GLY A 378 -11.22 19.93 3.93
N MET A 379 -10.40 21.00 3.85
CA MET A 379 -9.00 20.97 4.30
C MET A 379 -8.86 21.59 5.69
N LEU A 380 -7.79 21.23 6.40
CA LEU A 380 -7.45 21.87 7.67
C LEU A 380 -7.04 23.32 7.46
N ARG A 381 -7.56 24.21 8.31
CA ARG A 381 -7.07 25.57 8.46
C ARG A 381 -5.97 25.56 9.52
N ALA A 382 -4.83 26.14 9.18
CA ALA A 382 -3.76 26.35 10.14
C ALA A 382 -4.27 27.21 11.31
N VAL A 383 -4.08 26.70 12.54
CA VAL A 383 -4.43 27.43 13.75
C VAL A 383 -3.17 27.91 14.44
N ALA A 384 -3.17 29.17 14.89
CA ALA A 384 -2.18 29.68 15.81
C ALA A 384 -2.48 29.16 17.22
N GLN A 385 -2.20 27.88 17.46
CA GLN A 385 -2.34 27.27 18.77
C GLN A 385 -1.25 27.82 19.70
N THR A 386 -1.63 28.25 20.90
CA THR A 386 -0.70 28.79 21.90
C THR A 386 -0.41 27.80 23.02
N GLU A 387 -1.31 26.84 23.25
CA GLU A 387 -1.20 25.87 24.34
C GLU A 387 -0.71 24.50 23.83
N PRO A 388 0.15 23.81 24.59
CA PRO A 388 0.62 22.48 24.24
C PRO A 388 -0.50 21.42 24.31
N VAL A 389 -0.27 20.28 23.68
CA VAL A 389 -1.16 19.10 23.76
C VAL A 389 -0.53 18.06 24.67
N MET A 390 -1.23 17.64 25.72
CA MET A 390 -0.75 16.53 26.54
C MET A 390 -1.19 15.21 25.94
N ILE A 391 -0.25 14.29 25.75
CA ILE A 391 -0.52 12.91 25.34
C ILE A 391 0.00 11.92 26.37
N ASP A 392 -0.73 10.83 26.57
CA ASP A 392 -0.38 9.72 27.45
C ASP A 392 -0.31 8.43 26.64
N LEU A 393 0.92 7.95 26.43
CA LEU A 393 1.23 6.76 25.65
C LEU A 393 1.54 5.57 26.57
N PRO A 394 0.74 4.48 26.53
CA PRO A 394 1.01 3.29 27.32
C PRO A 394 2.04 2.36 26.66
N GLY A 395 2.61 1.45 27.45
CA GLY A 395 3.37 0.29 26.96
C GLY A 395 4.87 0.52 26.86
N LEU A 396 5.35 1.76 27.00
CA LEU A 396 6.77 2.10 27.04
C LEU A 396 7.38 1.74 28.40
N ALA A 397 8.54 1.08 28.40
CA ALA A 397 9.25 0.71 29.62
C ALA A 397 9.73 1.96 30.40
N PRO A 398 9.94 1.85 31.72
CA PRO A 398 10.49 2.96 32.48
C PRO A 398 11.86 3.43 31.96
N GLY A 399 12.06 4.74 31.85
CA GLY A 399 13.33 5.33 31.43
C GLY A 399 13.22 6.63 30.66
N SER A 400 14.37 7.12 30.17
CA SER A 400 14.45 8.35 29.38
C SER A 400 14.17 8.10 27.91
N TYR A 401 13.39 8.98 27.29
CA TYR A 401 13.06 8.94 25.88
C TYR A 401 13.49 10.25 25.20
N ARG A 402 14.01 10.12 23.98
CA ARG A 402 14.19 11.22 23.01
C ARG A 402 12.93 11.27 22.15
N ILE A 403 12.36 12.47 22.03
CA ILE A 403 11.17 12.73 21.23
C ILE A 403 11.54 13.75 20.17
N VAL A 404 11.20 13.44 18.93
CA VAL A 404 11.34 14.34 17.78
C VAL A 404 9.94 14.65 17.26
N GLY A 405 9.58 15.94 17.28
CA GLY A 405 8.41 16.46 16.59
C GLY A 405 8.75 16.76 15.13
N TRP A 406 7.97 16.20 14.22
CA TRP A 406 8.17 16.26 12.78
C TRP A 406 7.02 17.01 12.12
N ASP A 407 7.35 18.11 11.43
CA ASP A 407 6.40 18.82 10.59
C ASP A 407 6.14 17.95 9.35
N THR A 408 4.93 17.41 9.28
CA THR A 408 4.53 16.46 8.25
C THR A 408 4.45 17.12 6.87
N ALA A 409 4.15 18.42 6.80
CA ALA A 409 4.00 19.18 5.56
C ALA A 409 5.35 19.71 5.06
N ALA A 410 6.17 20.28 5.95
CA ALA A 410 7.51 20.75 5.61
C ALA A 410 8.50 19.59 5.40
N GLY A 411 8.25 18.45 6.04
CA GLY A 411 9.14 17.28 5.96
C GLY A 411 10.45 17.48 6.69
N THR A 412 10.40 18.15 7.84
CA THR A 412 11.56 18.49 8.66
C THR A 412 11.28 18.29 10.14
N GLN A 413 12.35 18.12 10.91
CA GLN A 413 12.28 18.13 12.37
C GLN A 413 11.95 19.56 12.85
N ALA A 414 10.82 19.72 13.53
CA ALA A 414 10.34 20.99 14.07
C ALA A 414 10.76 21.20 15.53
N ALA A 415 10.87 20.13 16.31
CA ALA A 415 11.26 20.18 17.72
C ALA A 415 11.92 18.87 18.18
N GLU A 416 12.72 18.96 19.23
CA GLU A 416 13.28 17.80 19.93
C GLU A 416 13.35 18.06 21.43
N TRP A 417 12.93 17.06 22.21
CA TRP A 417 12.96 17.14 23.67
C TRP A 417 13.10 15.75 24.29
N ARG A 418 13.19 15.71 25.61
CA ARG A 418 13.27 14.48 26.39
C ARG A 418 12.11 14.39 27.39
N ALA A 419 11.70 13.17 27.69
CA ALA A 419 10.74 12.89 28.74
C ALA A 419 11.07 11.57 29.42
N GLN A 420 10.58 11.39 30.65
CA GLN A 420 10.70 10.15 31.41
C GLN A 420 9.38 9.38 31.31
N ALA A 421 9.48 8.06 31.12
CA ALA A 421 8.37 7.14 31.28
C ALA A 421 8.48 6.40 32.62
N ASP A 422 7.34 6.13 33.24
CA ASP A 422 7.19 5.31 34.45
C ASP A 422 6.32 4.06 34.19
N GLY A 423 6.38 3.55 32.95
CA GLY A 423 5.44 2.54 32.42
C GLY A 423 4.34 3.17 31.54
N ARG A 424 4.20 4.49 31.60
CA ARG A 424 3.49 5.33 30.64
C ARG A 424 4.35 6.54 30.31
N LEU A 425 4.28 7.03 29.09
CA LEU A 425 4.99 8.25 28.67
C LEU A 425 3.98 9.39 28.52
N LYS A 426 4.03 10.32 29.47
CA LYS A 426 3.28 11.59 29.38
C LYS A 426 4.15 12.61 28.65
N LEU A 427 3.65 13.15 27.55
CA LEU A 427 4.36 14.14 26.74
C LEU A 427 3.56 15.42 26.65
N GLU A 428 4.25 16.53 26.88
CA GLU A 428 3.81 17.84 26.46
C GLU A 428 4.31 18.07 25.03
N VAL A 429 3.38 18.04 24.07
CA VAL A 429 3.68 18.26 22.66
C VAL A 429 3.56 19.75 22.36
N PRO A 430 4.62 20.40 21.83
CA PRO A 430 4.56 21.81 21.46
C PRO A 430 3.40 22.11 20.51
N PRO A 431 2.85 23.34 20.52
CA PRO A 431 1.79 23.73 19.61
C PRO A 431 2.14 23.45 18.14
N PHE A 432 1.15 22.99 17.37
CA PHE A 432 1.30 22.72 15.94
C PHE A 432 0.07 23.23 15.16
N ALA A 433 0.27 23.60 13.90
CA ALA A 433 -0.72 24.33 13.12
C ALA A 433 -1.88 23.47 12.59
N THR A 434 -1.57 22.25 12.11
CA THR A 434 -2.55 21.31 11.53
C THR A 434 -2.38 19.92 12.10
N ASP A 435 -1.17 19.38 11.98
CA ASP A 435 -0.81 18.04 12.42
C ASP A 435 0.71 17.92 12.61
N VAL A 436 1.11 16.93 13.41
CA VAL A 436 2.52 16.65 13.73
C VAL A 436 2.72 15.16 13.90
N ALA A 437 3.85 14.64 13.43
CA ALA A 437 4.28 13.27 13.70
C ALA A 437 5.36 13.26 14.79
N LEU A 438 5.34 12.26 15.67
CA LEU A 438 6.29 12.10 16.75
C LEU A 438 7.08 10.81 16.54
N ALA A 439 8.41 10.91 16.52
CA ALA A 439 9.30 9.77 16.68
C ALA A 439 9.78 9.72 18.13
N ILE A 440 9.51 8.62 18.81
CA ILE A 440 9.82 8.43 20.22
C ILE A 440 10.75 7.23 20.36
N ARG A 441 11.93 7.43 20.95
CA ARG A 441 12.91 6.37 21.18
C ARG A 441 13.54 6.46 22.54
N ARG A 442 13.71 5.31 23.20
CA ARG A 442 14.48 5.21 24.43
C ARG A 442 15.93 5.66 24.19
N CYS A 443 16.47 6.44 25.13
CA CYS A 443 17.85 6.94 25.11
C CYS A 443 18.86 5.86 25.49
#